data_AF-A0AAV9V578-F1
#
_entry.id   AF-A0AAV9V578-F1
#
_cell.length_a   1.000
_cell.length_b   1.000
_cell.length_c   1.000
_cell.angle_alpha   90.00
_cell.angle_beta   90.00
_cell.angle_gamma   90.00
#
_symmetry.space_group_name_H-M   'P 1'
#
loop_
_entity.id
_entity.type
_entity.pdbx_description
1 polymer ?
#
loop_
_entity_poly.entity_id
_entity_poly.type
_entity_poly.pdbx_seq_one_letter_code
_entity_poly.pdbx_strand_id
1 'polypeptide(L)'
;MKVSPSRLLVSRRAQASVITLAFTTLFLTFNFLSPDSRPRSSNIYTSSSARGPVAISAHSSTYVKYHEAPYALGATRRRRTFTSLSDPPGVATTGQRILLLTLADDLSSFGGSSVRATRGDGRVNRTWTFADYIARVRAQGMPASQMTLGVLTTSSAAFENYTATLLALPRAMPWSSADIIYLPSLPLYGVGKGGDEGGDEGSQRRGYRARLRNYLMSSMLDDRYAHIIWLDADVVELPQGLFARFVEVAGISERTDITPLVATGTPIDDNGDGEDADGVQPGAETESETPFPDPEADHGPSLPPKVTPVVRPAGLLTLHSETGAGRDVNRGSWRGFGHRPTALELSQILDRGRSFRGQKTWAKELSQLLPGTRDGDLVQLDVVGGSALFMRAELVREGLVFPVGSVREHENGGRETEGLCKVAGQMGWGCYALAGSWRTVHADF
;
A
#
# COMPACT_ATOMS: atom_id res chain seq x y z
N MET A 1 -61.69 12.15 -33.73
CA MET A 1 -62.35 10.94 -33.19
C MET A 1 -61.50 10.47 -32.00
N LYS A 2 -61.78 10.79 -30.72
CA LYS A 2 -62.78 10.18 -29.81
C LYS A 2 -62.79 8.65 -30.02
N VAL A 3 -62.37 7.77 -29.10
CA VAL A 3 -62.74 7.58 -27.67
C VAL A 3 -61.77 6.57 -26.99
N SER A 4 -61.52 6.72 -25.68
CA SER A 4 -60.91 5.74 -24.73
C SER A 4 -62.03 4.95 -24.00
N PRO A 5 -61.78 3.77 -23.43
CA PRO A 5 -61.82 3.69 -21.95
C PRO A 5 -60.72 2.76 -21.37
N SER A 6 -59.99 3.11 -20.31
CA SER A 6 -60.35 3.22 -18.87
C SER A 6 -60.18 1.93 -18.05
N ARG A 7 -59.12 1.93 -17.23
CA ARG A 7 -59.01 1.58 -15.79
C ARG A 7 -59.80 0.38 -15.22
N LEU A 8 -59.09 -0.42 -14.41
CA LEU A 8 -59.55 -0.80 -13.06
C LEU A 8 -58.38 -1.07 -12.12
N LEU A 9 -58.49 -0.50 -10.92
CA LEU A 9 -57.52 -0.44 -9.82
C LEU A 9 -58.32 -0.81 -8.56
N VAL A 10 -58.03 -1.94 -7.91
CA VAL A 10 -58.56 -2.38 -6.59
C VAL A 10 -57.49 -3.34 -6.02
N SER A 11 -56.73 -3.11 -4.94
CA SER A 11 -56.97 -2.71 -3.53
C SER A 11 -57.45 -3.83 -2.59
N ARG A 12 -56.76 -3.94 -1.43
CA ARG A 12 -57.01 -4.71 -0.17
C ARG A 12 -56.31 -6.08 -0.08
N ARG A 13 -55.31 -6.26 0.81
CA ARG A 13 -55.28 -6.39 2.29
C ARG A 13 -55.77 -7.76 2.84
N ALA A 14 -54.81 -8.49 3.40
CA ALA A 14 -54.80 -9.15 4.73
C ALA A 14 -55.43 -10.55 4.93
N GLN A 15 -54.84 -11.24 5.93
CA GLN A 15 -55.20 -12.48 6.66
C GLN A 15 -54.62 -13.78 6.06
N ALA A 16 -53.67 -14.53 6.68
CA ALA A 16 -53.49 -15.07 8.04
C ALA A 16 -54.42 -16.26 8.40
N SER A 17 -53.86 -17.47 8.49
CA SER A 17 -54.15 -18.59 9.44
C SER A 17 -53.43 -19.86 8.92
N VAL A 18 -52.44 -20.44 9.62
CA VAL A 18 -52.54 -21.39 10.75
C VAL A 18 -53.18 -22.72 10.34
N ILE A 19 -52.36 -23.78 10.22
CA ILE A 19 -52.78 -25.17 10.38
C ILE A 19 -51.76 -25.88 11.29
N THR A 20 -52.30 -26.53 12.31
CA THR A 20 -51.69 -27.30 13.40
C THR A 20 -51.98 -28.78 13.20
N LEU A 21 -51.04 -29.68 13.55
CA LEU A 21 -51.19 -30.98 14.28
C LEU A 21 -49.86 -31.77 14.07
N ALA A 22 -49.01 -32.02 15.08
CA ALA A 22 -49.09 -32.87 16.28
C ALA A 22 -48.89 -34.38 16.02
N PHE A 23 -47.75 -34.95 16.47
CA PHE A 23 -47.60 -36.37 16.86
C PHE A 23 -46.47 -36.55 17.91
N THR A 24 -46.93 -36.64 19.17
CA THR A 24 -46.56 -37.52 20.31
C THR A 24 -45.12 -37.96 20.65
N THR A 25 -44.83 -37.77 21.95
CA THR A 25 -43.71 -38.16 22.81
C THR A 25 -43.79 -39.61 23.32
N LEU A 26 -42.63 -40.26 23.58
CA LEU A 26 -42.53 -41.38 24.54
C LEU A 26 -41.29 -41.21 25.44
N PHE A 27 -41.56 -41.18 26.74
CA PHE A 27 -40.63 -41.14 27.88
C PHE A 27 -40.35 -42.57 28.35
N LEU A 28 -39.12 -42.88 28.77
CA LEU A 28 -38.86 -43.90 29.79
C LEU A 28 -37.66 -43.48 30.65
N THR A 29 -37.98 -43.28 31.93
CA THR A 29 -37.12 -42.99 33.09
C THR A 29 -36.43 -44.26 33.59
N PHE A 30 -35.21 -44.17 34.14
CA PHE A 30 -34.84 -44.85 35.39
C PHE A 30 -33.62 -44.17 36.04
N ASN A 31 -33.83 -43.65 37.26
CA ASN A 31 -32.79 -43.23 38.21
C ASN A 31 -32.20 -44.48 38.92
N PHE A 32 -30.99 -44.39 39.49
CA PHE A 32 -30.71 -44.66 40.92
C PHE A 32 -29.21 -44.45 41.28
N LEU A 33 -28.97 -43.48 42.17
CA LEU A 33 -28.00 -43.37 43.28
C LEU A 33 -26.47 -43.53 43.12
N SER A 34 -25.75 -42.44 43.44
CA SER A 34 -24.39 -42.34 44.05
C SER A 34 -24.40 -42.83 45.53
N PRO A 35 -23.27 -43.15 46.24
CA PRO A 35 -22.07 -42.29 46.40
C PRO A 35 -20.67 -42.92 46.72
N ASP A 36 -19.64 -42.06 46.62
CA ASP A 36 -18.34 -42.00 47.32
C ASP A 36 -17.36 -43.21 47.44
N SER A 37 -16.15 -43.06 46.88
CA SER A 37 -14.88 -43.32 47.60
C SER A 37 -13.63 -42.79 46.84
N ARG A 38 -12.68 -42.29 47.63
CA ARG A 38 -11.44 -41.53 47.33
C ARG A 38 -10.38 -42.27 46.48
N PRO A 39 -9.35 -41.57 45.95
CA PRO A 39 -8.46 -42.11 44.92
C PRO A 39 -7.38 -43.03 45.49
N ARG A 40 -7.08 -44.13 44.77
CA ARG A 40 -5.89 -44.95 44.98
C ARG A 40 -4.84 -44.62 43.93
N SER A 41 -3.66 -44.24 44.42
CA SER A 41 -2.41 -44.22 43.69
C SER A 41 -2.04 -45.63 43.20
N SER A 42 -1.60 -45.75 41.96
CA SER A 42 -0.59 -46.74 41.57
C SER A 42 0.14 -46.27 40.31
N ASN A 43 1.42 -46.54 40.33
CA ASN A 43 2.48 -45.98 39.50
C ASN A 43 2.70 -46.79 38.22
N ILE A 44 3.11 -46.07 37.17
CA ILE A 44 4.10 -46.44 36.14
C ILE A 44 3.71 -47.57 35.16
N TYR A 45 3.49 -47.17 33.90
CA TYR A 45 4.27 -47.70 32.78
C TYR A 45 4.70 -46.53 31.88
N THR A 46 6.01 -46.34 31.81
CA THR A 46 6.72 -45.42 30.91
C THR A 46 6.68 -45.93 29.48
N SER A 47 6.21 -45.11 28.54
CA SER A 47 6.74 -45.13 27.17
C SER A 47 7.12 -43.71 26.76
N SER A 48 8.43 -43.52 26.68
CA SER A 48 9.14 -42.36 26.17
C SER A 48 8.65 -41.95 24.78
N SER A 49 8.03 -40.77 24.68
CA SER A 49 8.16 -39.91 23.51
C SER A 49 8.28 -38.47 24.01
N ALA A 50 9.51 -38.02 24.19
CA ALA A 50 9.82 -36.64 24.57
C ALA A 50 9.41 -35.69 23.43
N ARG A 51 8.20 -35.13 23.52
CA ARG A 51 7.87 -33.81 23.00
C ARG A 51 7.42 -32.97 24.19
N GLY A 52 8.38 -32.35 24.86
CA GLY A 52 8.04 -31.28 25.79
C GLY A 52 7.38 -30.13 25.02
N PRO A 53 6.44 -29.39 25.63
CA PRO A 53 5.93 -28.17 25.03
C PRO A 53 7.10 -27.23 24.75
N VAL A 54 7.22 -26.74 23.52
CA VAL A 54 8.26 -25.75 23.19
C VAL A 54 8.00 -24.53 24.07
N ALA A 55 8.96 -24.21 24.94
CA ALA A 55 8.80 -23.16 25.93
C ALA A 55 8.63 -21.80 25.24
N ILE A 56 7.50 -21.15 25.46
CA ILE A 56 7.26 -19.77 25.04
C ILE A 56 7.97 -18.87 26.04
N SER A 57 9.00 -18.14 25.59
CA SER A 57 9.65 -17.13 26.42
C SER A 57 8.79 -15.86 26.44
N ALA A 58 8.32 -15.48 27.63
CA ALA A 58 7.52 -14.28 27.84
C ALA A 58 8.32 -13.23 28.61
N HIS A 59 8.34 -12.00 28.11
CA HIS A 59 8.99 -10.86 28.76
C HIS A 59 8.02 -9.68 28.81
N SER A 60 8.12 -8.84 29.83
CA SER A 60 7.23 -7.69 30.04
C SER A 60 7.95 -6.48 30.60
N SER A 61 7.48 -5.30 30.21
CA SER A 61 7.69 -4.01 30.87
C SER A 61 6.34 -3.43 31.33
N THR A 62 6.34 -2.21 31.87
CA THR A 62 5.13 -1.51 32.32
C THR A 62 4.06 -1.39 31.22
N TYR A 63 4.49 -1.20 29.97
CA TYR A 63 3.58 -0.85 28.86
C TYR A 63 3.46 -1.91 27.78
N VAL A 64 4.39 -2.88 27.74
CA VAL A 64 4.49 -3.83 26.64
C VAL A 64 4.85 -5.21 27.21
N LYS A 65 4.19 -6.25 26.70
CA LYS A 65 4.68 -7.63 26.83
C LYS A 65 4.96 -8.20 25.46
N TYR A 66 5.84 -9.17 25.37
CA TYR A 66 5.99 -9.96 24.16
C TYR A 66 6.20 -11.44 24.46
N HIS A 67 5.88 -12.23 23.45
CA HIS A 67 6.27 -13.63 23.37
C HIS A 67 7.04 -13.86 22.09
N GLU A 68 8.02 -14.78 22.15
CA GLU A 68 8.72 -15.25 20.96
C GLU A 68 8.11 -16.57 20.50
N ALA A 69 7.75 -16.67 19.22
CA ALA A 69 7.16 -17.88 18.69
C ALA A 69 8.17 -19.04 18.78
N PRO A 70 7.74 -20.26 19.17
CA PRO A 70 8.60 -21.42 19.17
C PRO A 70 9.01 -21.76 17.74
N TYR A 71 10.31 -21.76 17.47
CA TYR A 71 10.87 -22.16 16.19
C TYR A 71 11.38 -23.60 16.24
N ALA A 72 11.27 -24.31 15.12
CA ALA A 72 11.90 -25.60 14.95
C ALA A 72 13.43 -25.47 15.18
N LEU A 73 14.04 -26.47 15.83
CA LEU A 73 15.49 -26.53 15.99
C LEU A 73 16.19 -26.31 14.63
N GLY A 74 17.08 -25.32 14.57
CA GLY A 74 17.81 -24.96 13.34
C GLY A 74 17.16 -23.89 12.47
N ALA A 75 15.96 -23.40 12.80
CA ALA A 75 15.36 -22.27 12.07
C ALA A 75 16.09 -20.96 12.40
N THR A 76 16.56 -20.27 11.36
CA THR A 76 17.26 -18.98 11.47
C THR A 76 16.29 -17.80 11.58
N ARG A 77 15.02 -17.98 11.20
CA ARG A 77 13.95 -16.99 11.31
C ARG A 77 13.46 -16.87 12.75
N ARG A 78 13.24 -15.64 13.22
CA ARG A 78 12.65 -15.33 14.54
C ARG A 78 11.48 -14.35 14.42
N ARG A 79 10.51 -14.41 15.32
CA ARG A 79 9.33 -13.53 15.39
C ARG A 79 8.98 -13.30 16.85
N ARG A 80 8.94 -12.04 17.24
CA ARG A 80 8.45 -11.59 18.54
C ARG A 80 7.16 -10.81 18.34
N THR A 81 6.12 -11.25 19.01
CA THR A 81 4.80 -10.62 18.97
C THR A 81 4.57 -9.87 20.27
N PHE A 82 4.49 -8.55 20.15
CA PHE A 82 4.33 -7.59 21.22
C PHE A 82 2.85 -7.23 21.37
N THR A 83 2.40 -7.09 22.61
CA THR A 83 1.06 -6.63 22.97
C THR A 83 1.18 -5.42 23.87
N SER A 84 0.45 -4.36 23.53
CA SER A 84 0.35 -3.17 24.39
C SER A 84 -0.46 -3.51 25.64
N LEU A 85 -0.04 -3.05 26.82
CA LEU A 85 -0.65 -3.41 28.12
C LEU A 85 -1.58 -2.35 28.71
N SER A 86 -1.59 -1.12 28.20
CA SER A 86 -2.21 0.04 28.88
C SER A 86 -3.17 0.82 28.00
N ASP A 87 -4.37 1.09 28.54
CA ASP A 87 -5.63 1.37 27.83
C ASP A 87 -5.71 2.68 27.00
N PRO A 88 -6.34 2.64 25.81
CA PRO A 88 -6.97 1.44 25.26
C PRO A 88 -6.07 0.42 24.54
N PRO A 89 -5.74 -0.74 25.16
CA PRO A 89 -6.00 -2.02 24.51
C PRO A 89 -6.95 -2.86 25.38
N GLY A 90 -8.25 -2.58 25.25
CA GLY A 90 -9.31 -3.26 26.00
C GLY A 90 -10.70 -3.22 25.35
N VAL A 91 -10.90 -2.55 24.22
CA VAL A 91 -12.15 -2.66 23.44
C VAL A 91 -11.78 -2.91 21.99
N ALA A 92 -12.20 -4.07 21.47
CA ALA A 92 -12.28 -4.28 20.03
C ALA A 92 -13.29 -3.27 19.50
N THR A 93 -12.81 -2.09 19.10
CA THR A 93 -13.65 -1.16 18.38
C THR A 93 -14.05 -1.83 17.07
N THR A 94 -15.36 -1.91 16.85
CA THR A 94 -16.00 -2.27 15.58
C THR A 94 -15.63 -1.22 14.55
N GLY A 95 -14.40 -1.32 14.03
CA GLY A 95 -13.83 -0.39 13.08
C GLY A 95 -12.82 -1.11 12.21
N GLN A 96 -12.73 -0.67 10.97
CA GLN A 96 -11.76 -1.15 10.00
C GLN A 96 -10.33 -0.97 10.54
N ARG A 97 -9.57 -2.07 10.65
CA ARG A 97 -8.21 -2.04 11.20
C ARG A 97 -7.17 -1.84 10.11
N ILE A 98 -6.08 -1.18 10.49
CA ILE A 98 -4.90 -0.88 9.70
C ILE A 98 -3.77 -1.84 10.08
N LEU A 99 -3.21 -2.50 9.08
CA LEU A 99 -1.94 -3.20 9.15
C LEU A 99 -0.83 -2.29 8.60
N LEU A 100 -0.02 -1.72 9.49
CA LEU A 100 1.14 -0.90 9.15
C LEU A 100 2.36 -1.82 8.95
N LEU A 101 2.99 -1.78 7.78
CA LEU A 101 4.10 -2.66 7.40
C LEU A 101 5.35 -1.84 7.05
N THR A 102 6.49 -2.28 7.56
CA THR A 102 7.80 -1.66 7.31
C THR A 102 8.87 -2.71 7.08
N LEU A 103 9.67 -2.53 6.03
CA LEU A 103 10.94 -3.24 5.86
C LEU A 103 12.08 -2.36 6.40
N ALA A 104 12.98 -2.95 7.19
CA ALA A 104 14.18 -2.30 7.67
C ALA A 104 15.34 -3.30 7.62
N ASP A 105 16.27 -3.10 6.69
CA ASP A 105 17.39 -4.03 6.48
C ASP A 105 18.26 -4.13 7.74
N ASP A 106 18.53 -2.98 8.39
CA ASP A 106 19.29 -2.85 9.63
C ASP A 106 18.97 -1.55 10.41
N LEU A 107 19.82 -1.18 11.37
CA LEU A 107 19.67 0.04 12.18
C LEU A 107 19.80 1.33 11.36
N SER A 108 20.58 1.32 10.27
CA SER A 108 20.75 2.49 9.41
C SER A 108 19.52 2.76 8.54
N SER A 109 18.62 1.78 8.39
CA SER A 109 17.40 1.90 7.58
C SER A 109 16.45 3.00 8.05
N PHE A 110 16.49 3.39 9.33
CA PHE A 110 15.69 4.50 9.84
C PHE A 110 16.25 5.89 9.48
N GLY A 111 17.47 5.93 8.91
CA GLY A 111 18.14 7.14 8.47
C GLY A 111 19.34 7.51 9.36
N GLY A 112 20.44 7.89 8.73
CA GLY A 112 21.65 8.33 9.40
C GLY A 112 22.48 9.24 8.50
N SER A 113 21.97 10.43 8.17
CA SER A 113 22.73 11.59 7.70
C SER A 113 21.79 12.80 7.52
N SER A 114 22.40 13.98 7.56
CA SER A 114 21.80 15.31 7.67
C SER A 114 20.49 15.53 6.89
N VAL A 115 19.37 15.68 7.62
CA VAL A 115 18.20 16.36 7.08
C VAL A 115 18.49 17.85 7.15
N ARG A 116 18.43 18.56 6.02
CA ARG A 116 18.39 20.03 6.07
C ARG A 116 17.10 20.37 6.78
N ALA A 117 17.16 21.09 7.91
CA ALA A 117 15.94 21.50 8.58
C ALA A 117 15.07 22.24 7.56
N THR A 118 13.79 21.87 7.54
CA THR A 118 12.77 22.52 6.73
C THR A 118 12.84 24.03 6.90
N ARG A 119 13.25 24.73 5.84
CA ARG A 119 13.23 26.21 5.70
C ARG A 119 14.04 26.99 6.76
N GLY A 120 15.32 27.21 6.43
CA GLY A 120 16.06 28.41 6.87
C GLY A 120 17.03 28.23 8.05
N ASP A 121 17.04 27.06 8.67
CA ASP A 121 17.70 26.77 9.94
C ASP A 121 18.69 25.60 9.84
N GLY A 122 19.69 25.74 8.97
CA GLY A 122 20.89 24.89 8.99
C GLY A 122 20.67 23.41 8.66
N ARG A 123 21.78 22.66 8.56
CA ARG A 123 21.74 21.19 8.45
C ARG A 123 21.72 20.62 9.86
N VAL A 124 20.68 19.86 10.21
CA VAL A 124 20.67 19.11 11.47
C VAL A 124 21.20 17.72 11.16
N ASN A 125 22.44 17.45 11.58
CA ASN A 125 23.00 16.11 11.51
C ASN A 125 22.42 15.30 12.68
N ARG A 126 21.32 14.58 12.42
CA ARG A 126 20.65 13.71 13.38
C ARG A 126 20.49 12.33 12.79
N THR A 127 20.81 11.32 13.58
CA THR A 127 20.47 9.92 13.29
C THR A 127 19.06 9.64 13.78
N TRP A 128 18.22 9.10 12.91
CA TRP A 128 16.85 8.74 13.21
C TRP A 128 16.77 7.29 13.66
N THR A 129 15.92 7.03 14.64
CA THR A 129 15.84 5.72 15.31
C THR A 129 14.44 5.11 15.16
N PHE A 130 14.31 3.83 15.51
CA PHE A 130 13.01 3.19 15.61
C PHE A 130 12.09 3.89 16.63
N ALA A 131 12.65 4.48 17.70
CA ALA A 131 11.88 5.29 18.65
C ALA A 131 11.28 6.55 17.99
N ASP A 132 12.04 7.20 17.10
CA ASP A 132 11.55 8.35 16.33
C ASP A 132 10.44 7.95 15.35
N TYR A 133 10.59 6.80 14.69
CA TYR A 133 9.53 6.22 13.85
C TYR A 133 8.25 5.98 14.66
N ILE A 134 8.35 5.37 15.85
CA ILE A 134 7.20 5.17 16.76
C ILE A 134 6.56 6.51 17.13
N ALA A 135 7.36 7.54 17.39
CA ALA A 135 6.87 8.88 17.71
C ALA A 135 6.10 9.51 16.54
N ARG A 136 6.61 9.37 15.30
CA ARG A 136 5.93 9.85 14.09
C ARG A 136 4.61 9.15 13.84
N VAL A 137 4.57 7.82 13.98
CA VAL A 137 3.32 7.06 13.87
C VAL A 137 2.32 7.49 14.94
N ARG A 138 2.78 7.69 16.19
CA ARG A 138 1.91 8.19 17.27
C ARG A 138 1.31 9.56 16.96
N ALA A 139 2.08 10.45 16.33
CA ALA A 139 1.62 11.79 15.97
C ALA A 139 0.48 11.79 14.93
N GLN A 140 0.24 10.67 14.24
CA GLN A 140 -0.91 10.51 13.35
C GLN A 140 -2.25 10.50 14.10
N GLY A 141 -2.25 10.30 15.43
CA GLY A 141 -3.46 10.39 16.25
C GLY A 141 -4.46 9.24 16.07
N MET A 142 -4.04 8.15 15.41
CA MET A 142 -4.90 6.98 15.21
C MET A 142 -5.12 6.24 16.55
N PRO A 143 -6.34 5.71 16.81
CA PRO A 143 -6.58 4.84 17.95
C PRO A 143 -5.70 3.59 17.90
N ALA A 144 -5.00 3.27 18.99
CA ALA A 144 -4.10 2.12 19.03
C ALA A 144 -4.83 0.79 18.73
N SER A 145 -6.11 0.66 19.12
CA SER A 145 -6.96 -0.49 18.83
C SER A 145 -7.22 -0.72 17.33
N GLN A 146 -7.05 0.31 16.50
CA GLN A 146 -7.23 0.23 15.06
C GLN A 146 -5.93 -0.11 14.31
N MET A 147 -4.78 -0.18 14.99
CA MET A 147 -3.49 -0.39 14.34
C MET A 147 -2.78 -1.65 14.82
N THR A 148 -2.07 -2.29 13.90
CA THR A 148 -1.03 -3.30 14.16
C THR A 148 0.20 -2.97 13.34
N LEU A 149 1.40 -3.12 13.92
CA LEU A 149 2.65 -2.95 13.21
C LEU A 149 3.27 -4.32 12.83
N GLY A 150 3.76 -4.45 11.60
CA GLY A 150 4.67 -5.52 11.20
C GLY A 150 6.00 -4.93 10.72
N VAL A 151 7.10 -5.33 11.34
CA VAL A 151 8.45 -4.95 10.90
C VAL A 151 9.21 -6.21 10.51
N LEU A 152 9.81 -6.21 9.32
CA LEU A 152 10.75 -7.25 8.91
C LEU A 152 12.16 -6.68 8.82
N THR A 153 13.11 -7.38 9.40
CA THR A 153 14.53 -7.07 9.31
C THR A 153 15.39 -8.27 8.97
N THR A 154 16.46 -8.01 8.22
CA THR A 154 17.52 -8.98 7.89
C THR A 154 18.68 -8.96 8.88
N SER A 155 18.69 -8.01 9.82
CA SER A 155 19.77 -7.84 10.80
C SER A 155 19.36 -8.32 12.19
N SER A 156 20.16 -9.21 12.77
CA SER A 156 19.92 -9.69 14.15
C SER A 156 20.13 -8.57 15.17
N ALA A 157 21.09 -7.66 14.93
CA ALA A 157 21.33 -6.50 15.77
C ALA A 157 20.12 -5.55 15.78
N ALA A 158 19.52 -5.32 14.61
CA ALA A 158 18.31 -4.53 14.48
C ALA A 158 17.12 -5.18 15.20
N PHE A 159 16.93 -6.50 15.04
CA PHE A 159 15.90 -7.26 15.73
C PHE A 159 15.95 -7.13 17.26
N GLU A 160 17.14 -7.26 17.85
CA GLU A 160 17.33 -7.08 19.29
C GLU A 160 17.15 -5.62 19.72
N ASN A 161 17.63 -4.66 18.94
CA ASN A 161 17.47 -3.24 19.22
C ASN A 161 16.00 -2.79 19.19
N TYR A 162 15.21 -3.24 18.21
CA TYR A 162 13.79 -2.91 18.13
C TYR A 162 13.02 -3.50 19.32
N THR A 163 13.41 -4.71 19.75
CA THR A 163 12.85 -5.34 20.94
C THR A 163 13.15 -4.51 22.19
N ALA A 164 14.42 -4.13 22.40
CA ALA A 164 14.82 -3.28 23.52
C ALA A 164 14.08 -1.92 23.50
N THR A 165 13.94 -1.32 22.31
CA THR A 165 13.21 -0.07 22.11
C THR A 165 11.76 -0.17 22.56
N LEU A 166 11.04 -1.23 22.16
CA LEU A 166 9.64 -1.44 22.54
C LEU A 166 9.48 -1.67 24.06
N LEU A 167 10.40 -2.41 24.68
CA LEU A 167 10.38 -2.64 26.12
C LEU A 167 10.65 -1.35 26.93
N ALA A 168 11.51 -0.47 26.40
CA ALA A 168 11.91 0.78 27.02
C ALA A 168 10.97 1.96 26.75
N LEU A 169 9.85 1.75 26.06
CA LEU A 169 8.91 2.83 25.76
C LEU A 169 8.37 3.47 27.06
N PRO A 170 8.29 4.81 27.15
CA PRO A 170 7.80 5.50 28.33
C PRO A 170 6.26 5.50 28.45
N ARG A 171 5.55 4.88 27.49
CA ARG A 171 4.09 4.82 27.41
C ARG A 171 3.64 3.72 26.45
N ALA A 172 2.35 3.38 26.48
CA ALA A 172 1.67 2.44 25.59
C ALA A 172 2.09 2.59 24.13
N MET A 173 2.23 1.50 23.38
CA MET A 173 2.46 1.58 21.92
C MET A 173 1.31 2.31 21.21
N PRO A 174 1.54 2.99 20.06
CA PRO A 174 0.48 3.62 19.28
C PRO A 174 -0.31 2.61 18.42
N TRP A 175 -0.15 1.32 18.70
CA TRP A 175 -0.84 0.19 18.08
C TRP A 175 -1.12 -0.87 19.16
N SER A 176 -2.14 -1.68 18.93
CA SER A 176 -2.56 -2.75 19.84
C SER A 176 -1.52 -3.87 19.95
N SER A 177 -0.86 -4.17 18.83
CA SER A 177 0.16 -5.22 18.71
C SER A 177 1.21 -4.86 17.69
N ALA A 178 2.40 -5.45 17.84
CA ALA A 178 3.46 -5.37 16.86
C ALA A 178 4.14 -6.72 16.68
N ASP A 179 4.57 -7.02 15.47
CA ASP A 179 5.36 -8.20 15.17
C ASP A 179 6.68 -7.74 14.58
N ILE A 180 7.77 -8.08 15.27
CA ILE A 180 9.13 -7.88 14.76
C ILE A 180 9.61 -9.23 14.27
N ILE A 181 9.93 -9.31 12.98
CA ILE A 181 10.34 -10.53 12.28
C ILE A 181 11.79 -10.39 11.84
N TYR A 182 12.66 -11.25 12.36
CA TYR A 182 14.01 -11.43 11.84
C TYR A 182 13.98 -12.53 10.78
N LEU A 183 14.36 -12.16 9.56
CA LEU A 183 14.47 -13.06 8.43
C LEU A 183 15.79 -12.77 7.70
N PRO A 184 16.88 -13.53 7.98
CA PRO A 184 18.19 -13.23 7.40
C PRO A 184 18.21 -13.37 5.87
N SER A 185 17.45 -14.31 5.32
CA SER A 185 17.30 -14.48 3.90
C SER A 185 16.00 -15.19 3.54
N LEU A 186 15.51 -14.95 2.33
CA LEU A 186 14.51 -15.79 1.69
C LEU A 186 15.20 -16.88 0.84
N PRO A 187 14.80 -18.16 0.92
CA PRO A 187 15.35 -19.19 0.06
C PRO A 187 15.14 -18.82 -1.41
N LEU A 188 16.19 -18.88 -2.24
CA LEU A 188 16.09 -18.63 -3.67
C LEU A 188 15.31 -19.77 -4.33
N TYR A 189 14.29 -19.44 -5.11
CA TYR A 189 13.76 -20.36 -6.11
C TYR A 189 14.61 -20.17 -7.37
N GLY A 190 15.48 -21.13 -7.67
CA GLY A 190 16.11 -21.29 -8.98
C GLY A 190 16.87 -20.08 -9.53
N VAL A 191 18.03 -19.73 -8.94
CA VAL A 191 19.16 -19.36 -9.79
C VAL A 191 19.90 -20.67 -10.03
N GLY A 192 19.49 -21.38 -11.08
CA GLY A 192 20.31 -22.45 -11.61
C GLY A 192 21.67 -21.84 -11.94
N LYS A 193 22.75 -22.53 -11.57
CA LYS A 193 24.04 -22.39 -12.26
C LYS A 193 23.78 -22.70 -13.73
N GLY A 194 23.49 -21.68 -14.54
CA GLY A 194 23.26 -21.83 -15.98
C GLY A 194 22.15 -20.92 -16.48
N GLY A 195 22.57 -19.81 -17.11
CA GLY A 195 21.79 -19.09 -18.11
C GLY A 195 20.85 -18.01 -17.58
N ASP A 196 21.40 -16.88 -17.13
CA ASP A 196 21.25 -15.58 -17.80
C ASP A 196 22.04 -14.52 -16.99
N GLU A 197 23.35 -14.41 -17.26
CA GLU A 197 24.25 -13.41 -16.65
C GLU A 197 24.02 -11.99 -17.24
N GLY A 198 22.77 -11.64 -17.56
CA GLY A 198 22.39 -10.38 -18.22
C GLY A 198 21.43 -9.49 -17.42
N GLY A 199 20.97 -9.92 -16.24
CA GLY A 199 20.02 -9.13 -15.43
C GLY A 199 20.73 -8.10 -14.55
N ASP A 200 20.57 -6.80 -14.87
CA ASP A 200 21.02 -5.64 -14.07
C ASP A 200 20.88 -5.87 -12.56
N GLU A 201 21.98 -5.69 -11.80
CA GLU A 201 22.02 -5.86 -10.34
C GLU A 201 20.90 -5.07 -9.63
N GLY A 202 20.55 -3.90 -10.17
CA GLY A 202 19.43 -3.09 -9.68
C GLY A 202 18.07 -3.78 -9.81
N SER A 203 17.86 -4.53 -10.90
CA SER A 203 16.67 -5.33 -11.14
C SER A 203 16.53 -6.49 -10.14
N GLN A 204 17.63 -7.21 -9.87
CA GLN A 204 17.65 -8.32 -8.91
C GLN A 204 17.35 -7.84 -7.49
N ARG A 205 17.93 -6.71 -7.08
CA ARG A 205 17.67 -6.08 -5.77
C ARG A 205 16.20 -5.69 -5.58
N ARG A 206 15.57 -5.09 -6.60
CA ARG A 206 14.14 -4.74 -6.56
C ARG A 206 13.23 -5.96 -6.50
N GLY A 207 13.54 -7.01 -7.27
CA GLY A 207 12.81 -8.28 -7.18
C GLY A 207 12.90 -8.91 -5.79
N TYR A 208 14.09 -8.91 -5.17
CA TYR A 208 14.26 -9.39 -3.80
C TYR A 208 13.45 -8.58 -2.78
N ARG A 209 13.44 -7.24 -2.88
CA ARG A 209 12.60 -6.38 -2.02
C ARG A 209 11.11 -6.65 -2.21
N ALA A 210 10.64 -6.87 -3.43
CA ALA A 210 9.25 -7.27 -3.69
C ALA A 210 8.90 -8.59 -2.97
N ARG A 211 9.80 -9.58 -3.00
CA ARG A 211 9.62 -10.84 -2.26
C ARG A 211 9.53 -10.64 -0.75
N LEU A 212 10.38 -9.79 -0.17
CA LEU A 212 10.32 -9.45 1.25
C LEU A 212 9.00 -8.75 1.62
N ARG A 213 8.51 -7.83 0.78
CA ARG A 213 7.21 -7.19 1.00
C ARG A 213 6.06 -8.19 0.95
N ASN A 214 6.04 -9.05 -0.07
CA ASN A 214 5.04 -10.11 -0.19
C ASN A 214 5.08 -11.07 1.00
N TYR A 215 6.29 -11.44 1.45
CA TYR A 215 6.46 -12.30 2.62
C TYR A 215 5.90 -11.64 3.89
N LEU A 216 6.31 -10.40 4.20
CA LEU A 216 5.85 -9.71 5.40
C LEU A 216 4.32 -9.53 5.36
N MET A 217 3.79 -9.04 4.25
CA MET A 217 2.35 -8.84 4.05
C MET A 217 1.55 -10.12 4.23
N SER A 218 1.91 -11.20 3.53
CA SER A 218 1.22 -12.49 3.66
C SER A 218 1.35 -13.11 5.05
N SER A 219 2.47 -12.90 5.75
CA SER A 219 2.69 -13.44 7.09
C SER A 219 1.93 -12.71 8.22
N MET A 220 1.42 -11.53 7.92
CA MET A 220 0.76 -10.62 8.87
C MET A 220 -0.73 -10.41 8.57
N LEU A 221 -1.15 -10.58 7.32
CA LEU A 221 -2.52 -10.34 6.88
C LEU A 221 -3.47 -11.44 7.41
N ASP A 222 -4.50 -11.03 8.13
CA ASP A 222 -5.66 -11.84 8.51
C ASP A 222 -6.96 -11.11 8.11
N ASP A 223 -8.13 -11.67 8.43
CA ASP A 223 -9.45 -11.15 8.06
C ASP A 223 -9.85 -9.84 8.78
N ARG A 224 -9.17 -9.46 9.86
CA ARG A 224 -9.55 -8.29 10.68
C ARG A 224 -9.12 -6.95 10.08
N TYR A 225 -8.19 -6.97 9.11
CA TYR A 225 -7.65 -5.77 8.49
C TYR A 225 -8.47 -5.36 7.27
N ALA A 226 -8.90 -4.11 7.19
CA ALA A 226 -9.47 -3.56 5.95
C ALA A 226 -8.40 -2.82 5.13
N HIS A 227 -7.36 -2.36 5.81
CA HIS A 227 -6.41 -1.38 5.30
C HIS A 227 -4.98 -1.87 5.55
N ILE A 228 -4.12 -1.72 4.56
CA ILE A 228 -2.68 -1.95 4.67
C ILE A 228 -1.97 -0.64 4.36
N ILE A 229 -1.04 -0.23 5.21
CA ILE A 229 -0.16 0.91 4.95
C ILE A 229 1.27 0.39 4.95
N TRP A 230 1.94 0.52 3.81
CA TRP A 230 3.38 0.41 3.72
C TRP A 230 4.00 1.75 4.04
N LEU A 231 4.94 1.76 4.98
CA LEU A 231 5.71 2.95 5.33
C LEU A 231 7.18 2.59 5.38
N ASP A 232 7.99 3.23 4.53
CA ASP A 232 9.43 3.03 4.53
C ASP A 232 10.06 3.53 5.85
N ALA A 233 11.10 2.83 6.31
CA ALA A 233 11.78 3.15 7.57
C ALA A 233 12.49 4.52 7.55
N ASP A 234 12.91 4.98 6.36
CA ASP A 234 13.66 6.21 6.13
C ASP A 234 12.77 7.46 6.00
N VAL A 235 11.45 7.33 6.19
CA VAL A 235 10.55 8.49 6.26
C VAL A 235 10.78 9.22 7.58
N VAL A 236 11.30 10.44 7.47
CA VAL A 236 11.70 11.30 8.60
C VAL A 236 10.67 12.39 8.91
N GLU A 237 9.84 12.75 7.94
CA GLU A 237 8.67 13.61 8.15
C GLU A 237 7.41 12.99 7.53
N LEU A 238 6.35 12.93 8.34
CA LEU A 238 5.03 12.47 7.94
C LEU A 238 4.02 13.61 8.13
N PRO A 239 3.17 13.91 7.13
CA PRO A 239 2.14 14.92 7.28
C PRO A 239 1.13 14.46 8.33
N GLN A 240 0.67 15.38 9.17
CA GLN A 240 -0.27 15.06 10.23
C GLN A 240 -1.62 14.62 9.63
N GLY A 241 -2.19 13.55 10.17
CA GLY A 241 -3.50 13.04 9.72
C GLY A 241 -3.45 12.23 8.42
N LEU A 242 -2.28 11.90 7.89
CA LEU A 242 -2.11 11.10 6.68
C LEU A 242 -2.89 9.77 6.76
N PHE A 243 -2.80 9.07 7.88
CA PHE A 243 -3.44 7.77 8.03
C PHE A 243 -4.97 7.89 8.04
N ALA A 244 -5.48 8.94 8.68
CA ALA A 244 -6.91 9.26 8.65
C ALA A 244 -7.37 9.60 7.23
N ARG A 245 -6.59 10.39 6.48
CA ARG A 245 -6.89 10.74 5.09
C ARG A 245 -6.90 9.52 4.17
N PHE A 246 -5.94 8.61 4.32
CA PHE A 246 -5.95 7.35 3.57
C PHE A 246 -7.21 6.54 3.84
N VAL A 247 -7.59 6.38 5.11
CA VAL A 247 -8.81 5.65 5.49
C VAL A 247 -10.07 6.37 5.00
N GLU A 248 -10.11 7.69 5.02
CA GLU A 248 -11.23 8.49 4.51
C GLU A 248 -11.46 8.22 3.02
N VAL A 249 -10.41 8.34 2.19
CA VAL A 249 -10.51 8.11 0.74
C VAL A 249 -10.83 6.64 0.43
N ALA A 250 -10.26 5.70 1.19
CA ALA A 250 -10.58 4.28 1.07
C ALA A 250 -11.97 3.91 1.62
N GLY A 251 -12.55 4.74 2.48
CA GLY A 251 -13.91 4.59 2.98
C GLY A 251 -14.97 4.93 1.94
N ILE A 252 -14.58 5.60 0.84
CA ILE A 252 -15.49 5.86 -0.28
C ILE A 252 -15.89 4.52 -0.90
N SER A 253 -17.21 4.33 -1.03
CA SER A 253 -17.79 3.14 -1.66
C SER A 253 -17.30 2.99 -3.10
N GLU A 254 -17.04 1.76 -3.51
CA GLU A 254 -16.66 1.39 -4.88
C GLU A 254 -17.71 1.79 -5.92
N ARG A 255 -18.96 2.01 -5.50
CA ARG A 255 -20.05 2.43 -6.37
C ARG A 255 -20.14 3.95 -6.52
N THR A 256 -19.40 4.70 -5.72
CA THR A 256 -19.40 6.16 -5.78
C THR A 256 -18.49 6.63 -6.90
N ASP A 257 -19.00 7.51 -7.77
CA ASP A 257 -18.18 8.18 -8.76
C ASP A 257 -17.20 9.16 -8.09
N ILE A 258 -15.91 8.85 -8.16
CA ILE A 258 -14.85 9.68 -7.59
C ILE A 258 -14.28 10.69 -8.60
N THR A 259 -14.80 10.75 -9.83
CA THR A 259 -14.36 11.71 -10.86
C THR A 259 -14.29 13.16 -10.35
N PRO A 260 -15.23 13.66 -9.52
CA PRO A 260 -15.14 15.02 -8.96
C PRO A 260 -13.95 15.27 -8.03
N LEU A 261 -13.36 14.20 -7.47
CA LEU A 261 -12.15 14.28 -6.65
C LEU A 261 -10.87 14.21 -7.47
N VAL A 262 -10.93 13.67 -8.69
CA VAL A 262 -9.74 13.48 -9.52
C VAL A 262 -9.44 14.80 -10.23
N ALA A 263 -8.32 15.42 -9.86
CA ALA A 263 -7.81 16.56 -10.59
C ALA A 263 -7.52 16.13 -12.03
N THR A 264 -8.00 16.90 -13.00
CA THR A 264 -7.61 16.74 -14.39
C THR A 264 -6.13 17.10 -14.49
N GLY A 265 -5.27 16.09 -14.39
CA GLY A 265 -3.84 16.26 -14.58
C GLY A 265 -3.55 16.83 -15.97
N THR A 266 -2.35 17.37 -16.16
CA THR A 266 -1.86 17.78 -17.47
C THR A 266 -2.10 16.63 -18.47
N PRO A 267 -2.82 16.86 -19.58
CA PRO A 267 -3.03 15.80 -20.57
C PRO A 267 -1.67 15.26 -21.01
N ILE A 268 -1.52 13.93 -20.96
CA ILE A 268 -0.44 13.26 -21.65
C ILE A 268 -0.93 13.11 -23.09
N ASP A 269 -0.15 13.62 -24.03
CA ASP A 269 -0.46 13.43 -25.44
C ASP A 269 -0.02 12.01 -25.79
N ASP A 270 -0.92 11.05 -25.67
CA ASP A 270 -0.68 9.63 -25.99
C ASP A 270 -0.58 9.40 -27.51
N ASN A 271 -0.91 10.41 -28.32
CA ASN A 271 -0.75 10.38 -29.76
C ASN A 271 0.69 10.81 -30.09
N GLY A 272 1.49 9.90 -30.64
CA GLY A 272 2.87 10.13 -31.06
C GLY A 272 3.03 11.09 -32.25
N ASP A 273 2.12 12.04 -32.40
CA ASP A 273 2.04 12.99 -33.51
C ASP A 273 2.86 14.23 -33.12
N GLY A 274 4.15 14.00 -32.87
CA GLY A 274 5.11 15.08 -32.69
C GLY A 274 5.30 15.81 -34.00
N GLU A 275 4.37 16.67 -34.38
CA GLU A 275 4.70 17.80 -35.25
C GLU A 275 5.66 18.69 -34.44
N ASP A 276 6.95 18.42 -34.63
CA ASP A 276 8.01 19.34 -34.29
C ASP A 276 7.67 20.66 -35.00
N ALA A 277 7.31 21.68 -34.22
CA ALA A 277 7.28 23.04 -34.74
C ALA A 277 8.72 23.42 -35.06
N ASP A 278 9.12 23.16 -36.31
CA ASP A 278 10.32 23.73 -36.91
C ASP A 278 10.27 25.24 -36.69
N GLY A 279 11.31 25.75 -36.03
CA GLY A 279 11.49 27.18 -35.87
C GLY A 279 11.63 27.83 -37.24
N VAL A 280 10.72 28.74 -37.57
CA VAL A 280 10.86 29.63 -38.72
C VAL A 280 10.75 31.08 -38.25
N GLN A 281 11.80 31.85 -38.59
CA GLN A 281 11.92 33.30 -38.45
C GLN A 281 10.85 34.05 -39.27
N PRO A 282 10.54 35.33 -38.96
CA PRO A 282 9.51 36.06 -39.66
C PRO A 282 10.04 36.63 -40.99
N GLY A 283 9.27 36.48 -42.07
CA GLY A 283 9.48 37.26 -43.28
C GLY A 283 8.77 36.76 -44.53
N ALA A 284 8.02 37.68 -45.15
CA ALA A 284 7.52 37.71 -46.53
C ALA A 284 6.09 37.19 -46.80
N GLU A 285 5.28 38.16 -47.19
CA GLU A 285 3.95 38.11 -47.80
C GLU A 285 3.98 37.39 -49.16
N THR A 286 2.91 36.67 -49.53
CA THR A 286 2.18 36.87 -50.81
C THR A 286 0.95 35.96 -50.96
N GLU A 287 -0.19 36.62 -51.14
CA GLU A 287 -1.36 36.39 -52.01
C GLU A 287 -1.85 34.99 -52.44
N SER A 288 -3.14 34.77 -52.12
CA SER A 288 -4.27 34.18 -52.88
C SER A 288 -4.05 33.10 -53.95
N GLU A 289 -4.79 31.98 -53.82
CA GLU A 289 -5.83 31.55 -54.77
C GLU A 289 -6.64 30.35 -54.21
N THR A 290 -7.91 30.24 -54.60
CA THR A 290 -8.83 29.09 -54.37
C THR A 290 -9.54 28.79 -55.71
N PRO A 291 -10.32 27.72 -55.88
CA PRO A 291 -10.10 26.31 -55.56
C PRO A 291 -10.42 25.38 -56.78
N PHE A 292 -9.91 24.15 -56.80
CA PHE A 292 -10.51 23.06 -57.57
C PHE A 292 -10.66 21.82 -56.68
N PRO A 293 -11.80 21.10 -56.71
CA PRO A 293 -11.99 19.90 -55.90
C PRO A 293 -11.47 18.68 -56.65
N ASP A 294 -10.54 17.95 -56.05
CA ASP A 294 -10.17 16.60 -56.51
C ASP A 294 -11.10 15.58 -55.84
N PRO A 295 -11.78 14.70 -56.60
CA PRO A 295 -12.71 13.72 -56.05
C PRO A 295 -12.03 12.36 -55.93
N GLU A 296 -11.28 12.11 -54.85
CA GLU A 296 -10.94 10.76 -54.37
C GLU A 296 -10.17 10.85 -53.05
N ALA A 297 -10.88 11.23 -51.97
CA ALA A 297 -10.37 11.07 -50.62
C ALA A 297 -10.74 9.66 -50.14
N ASP A 298 -9.80 8.73 -50.34
CA ASP A 298 -9.72 7.46 -49.63
C ASP A 298 -9.91 7.72 -48.13
N HIS A 299 -10.95 7.13 -47.54
CA HIS A 299 -11.19 7.20 -46.11
C HIS A 299 -10.14 6.34 -45.41
N GLY A 300 -8.97 6.93 -45.17
CA GLY A 300 -7.96 6.38 -44.28
C GLY A 300 -8.58 5.96 -42.94
N PRO A 301 -8.03 4.93 -42.27
CA PRO A 301 -8.64 4.36 -41.09
C PRO A 301 -8.85 5.46 -40.05
N SER A 302 -10.10 5.64 -39.64
CA SER A 302 -10.49 6.58 -38.58
C SER A 302 -9.58 6.39 -37.37
N LEU A 303 -8.95 7.47 -36.92
CA LEU A 303 -8.19 7.52 -35.67
C LEU A 303 -8.95 6.76 -34.57
N PRO A 304 -8.29 5.86 -33.81
CA PRO A 304 -8.95 5.23 -32.67
C PRO A 304 -9.48 6.33 -31.74
N PRO A 305 -10.70 6.17 -31.18
CA PRO A 305 -11.27 7.18 -30.32
C PRO A 305 -10.32 7.47 -29.15
N LYS A 306 -10.07 8.75 -28.85
CA LYS A 306 -9.34 9.19 -27.66
C LYS A 306 -9.87 8.43 -26.45
N VAL A 307 -9.07 7.53 -25.89
CA VAL A 307 -9.43 6.75 -24.70
C VAL A 307 -9.45 7.73 -23.54
N THR A 308 -10.65 8.20 -23.15
CA THR A 308 -10.79 8.96 -21.92
C THR A 308 -10.38 8.05 -20.75
N PRO A 309 -9.46 8.49 -19.88
CA PRO A 309 -9.01 7.64 -18.78
C PRO A 309 -10.20 7.25 -17.91
N VAL A 310 -10.47 5.95 -17.81
CA VAL A 310 -11.55 5.43 -16.97
C VAL A 310 -11.17 5.68 -15.51
N VAL A 311 -11.92 6.54 -14.83
CA VAL A 311 -11.80 6.73 -13.38
C VAL A 311 -12.39 5.50 -12.69
N ARG A 312 -11.56 4.84 -11.89
CA ARG A 312 -11.92 3.61 -11.16
C ARG A 312 -11.98 3.89 -9.66
N PRO A 313 -12.64 3.05 -8.86
CA PRO A 313 -12.57 3.17 -7.41
C PRO A 313 -11.12 3.16 -6.91
N ALA A 314 -10.82 3.96 -5.88
CA ALA A 314 -9.49 4.05 -5.32
C ALA A 314 -9.12 2.74 -4.58
N GLY A 315 -8.15 2.00 -5.12
CA GLY A 315 -7.62 0.77 -4.51
C GLY A 315 -6.26 0.97 -3.85
N LEU A 316 -5.42 1.81 -4.45
CA LEU A 316 -4.08 2.14 -3.97
C LEU A 316 -3.92 3.66 -3.89
N LEU A 317 -3.34 4.13 -2.80
CA LEU A 317 -3.07 5.55 -2.58
C LEU A 317 -1.61 5.75 -2.19
N THR A 318 -0.96 6.75 -2.78
CA THR A 318 0.37 7.21 -2.38
C THR A 318 0.36 8.73 -2.23
N LEU A 319 1.51 9.35 -2.04
CA LEU A 319 1.68 10.80 -2.02
C LEU A 319 3.07 11.18 -2.51
N HIS A 320 3.29 12.47 -2.67
CA HIS A 320 4.58 13.01 -3.06
C HIS A 320 5.66 12.67 -2.03
N SER A 321 6.88 12.41 -2.49
CA SER A 321 8.02 12.11 -1.63
C SER A 321 9.21 12.97 -2.02
N GLU A 322 9.81 13.63 -1.05
CA GLU A 322 10.98 14.50 -1.27
C GLU A 322 12.14 14.17 -0.31
N THR A 323 13.34 14.62 -0.67
CA THR A 323 14.49 14.67 0.24
C THR A 323 14.38 15.83 1.22
N GLY A 324 15.16 15.81 2.30
CA GLY A 324 15.32 16.98 3.18
C GLY A 324 15.85 18.23 2.44
N ALA A 325 16.48 18.06 1.28
CA ALA A 325 16.88 19.15 0.40
C ALA A 325 15.74 19.75 -0.45
N GLY A 326 14.51 19.24 -0.34
CA GLY A 326 13.37 19.64 -1.16
C GLY A 326 13.47 19.19 -2.63
N ARG A 327 14.37 18.25 -2.93
CA ARG A 327 14.46 17.66 -4.28
C ARG A 327 13.45 16.53 -4.36
N ASP A 328 12.67 16.54 -5.43
CA ASP A 328 11.86 15.39 -5.82
C ASP A 328 12.79 14.19 -6.00
N VAL A 329 12.47 13.13 -5.27
CA VAL A 329 13.19 11.87 -5.39
C VAL A 329 12.27 10.99 -6.17
N ASN A 330 12.67 10.69 -7.41
CA ASN A 330 12.06 9.67 -8.25
C ASN A 330 11.95 8.35 -7.47
N ARG A 331 10.83 8.19 -6.76
CA ARG A 331 10.45 7.04 -5.94
C ARG A 331 9.27 6.31 -6.54
N GLY A 332 9.09 6.41 -7.86
CA GLY A 332 8.21 5.52 -8.62
C GLY A 332 6.74 5.93 -8.69
N SER A 333 6.39 7.21 -8.57
CA SER A 333 5.00 7.67 -8.78
C SER A 333 4.85 8.40 -10.12
N TRP A 334 4.12 7.81 -11.06
CA TRP A 334 4.03 8.29 -12.44
C TRP A 334 2.63 8.18 -13.03
N ARG A 335 2.32 9.06 -13.97
CA ARG A 335 1.23 8.92 -14.93
C ARG A 335 1.79 8.81 -16.34
N GLY A 336 1.19 7.95 -17.15
CA GLY A 336 1.60 7.65 -18.52
C GLY A 336 2.71 6.63 -18.62
N PHE A 337 2.95 6.21 -19.85
CA PHE A 337 3.98 5.25 -20.23
C PHE A 337 4.94 5.90 -21.22
N GLY A 338 6.19 5.43 -21.28
CA GLY A 338 7.23 5.99 -22.17
C GLY A 338 8.47 6.46 -21.40
N HIS A 339 9.20 7.42 -21.98
CA HIS A 339 10.41 7.97 -21.37
C HIS A 339 10.06 8.59 -20.01
N ARG A 340 10.81 8.19 -18.99
CA ARG A 340 10.73 8.76 -17.65
C ARG A 340 11.91 9.70 -17.50
N PRO A 341 11.69 11.01 -17.22
CA PRO A 341 12.79 11.94 -17.03
C PRO A 341 13.73 11.43 -15.93
N THR A 342 15.02 11.49 -16.22
CA THR A 342 16.05 11.31 -15.20
C THR A 342 15.95 12.42 -14.15
N ALA A 343 16.52 12.22 -12.96
CA ALA A 343 16.53 13.24 -11.91
C ALA A 343 17.13 14.58 -12.40
N LEU A 344 18.14 14.52 -13.28
CA LEU A 344 18.73 15.70 -13.89
C LEU A 344 17.76 16.38 -14.86
N GLU A 345 17.12 15.64 -15.77
CA GLU A 345 16.13 16.19 -16.69
C GLU A 345 14.94 16.79 -15.94
N LEU A 346 14.44 16.10 -14.92
CA LEU A 346 13.36 16.60 -14.07
C LEU A 346 13.74 17.93 -13.41
N SER A 347 14.93 18.03 -12.82
CA SER A 347 15.40 19.31 -12.24
C SER A 347 15.49 20.43 -13.29
N GLN A 348 15.87 20.10 -14.53
CA GLN A 348 15.92 21.08 -15.61
C GLN A 348 14.52 21.51 -16.06
N ILE A 349 13.54 20.60 -16.04
CA ILE A 349 12.14 20.89 -16.35
C ILE A 349 11.54 21.76 -15.26
N LEU A 350 11.61 21.32 -13.99
CA LEU A 350 10.95 21.96 -12.86
C LEU A 350 11.63 23.26 -12.43
N ASP A 351 12.96 23.27 -12.31
CA ASP A 351 13.68 24.41 -11.73
C ASP A 351 14.07 25.45 -12.78
N ARG A 352 14.27 25.02 -14.03
CA ARG A 352 14.79 25.88 -15.11
C ARG A 352 13.81 26.09 -16.26
N GLY A 353 12.62 25.48 -16.21
CA GLY A 353 11.61 25.58 -17.27
C GLY A 353 12.11 25.05 -18.63
N ARG A 354 13.12 24.16 -18.63
CA ARG A 354 13.68 23.61 -19.86
C ARG A 354 12.69 22.63 -20.48
N SER A 355 12.53 22.69 -21.80
CA SER A 355 11.79 21.68 -22.55
C SER A 355 12.71 20.76 -23.36
N PHE A 356 12.32 19.51 -23.51
CA PHE A 356 13.03 18.47 -24.26
C PHE A 356 12.21 18.02 -25.48
N ARG A 357 12.89 17.55 -26.53
CA ARG A 357 12.22 16.99 -27.72
C ARG A 357 11.40 15.77 -27.31
N GLY A 358 10.14 15.71 -27.76
CA GLY A 358 9.21 14.63 -27.42
C GLY A 358 8.67 14.67 -25.98
N GLN A 359 9.00 15.67 -25.16
CA GLN A 359 8.60 15.72 -23.74
C GLN A 359 7.07 15.65 -23.51
N LYS A 360 6.27 16.03 -24.50
CA LYS A 360 4.79 15.95 -24.42
C LYS A 360 4.28 14.51 -24.23
N THR A 361 4.98 13.53 -24.81
CA THR A 361 4.64 12.10 -24.74
C THR A 361 5.34 11.38 -23.56
N TRP A 362 6.17 12.09 -22.79
CA TRP A 362 6.87 11.50 -21.65
C TRP A 362 5.92 11.25 -20.48
N ALA A 363 6.21 10.19 -19.72
CA ALA A 363 5.56 9.95 -18.45
C ALA A 363 5.77 11.14 -17.51
N LYS A 364 4.71 11.53 -16.81
CA LYS A 364 4.71 12.66 -15.88
C LYS A 364 4.95 12.15 -14.48
N GLU A 365 5.97 12.70 -13.83
CA GLU A 365 6.22 12.47 -12.42
C GLU A 365 5.15 13.13 -11.58
N LEU A 366 4.87 12.58 -10.40
CA LEU A 366 3.87 13.15 -9.51
C LEU A 366 4.10 14.65 -9.24
N SER A 367 5.33 15.11 -9.04
CA SER A 367 5.64 16.53 -8.83
C SER A 367 5.19 17.44 -9.99
N GLN A 368 5.18 16.95 -11.23
CA GLN A 368 4.69 17.69 -12.39
C GLN A 368 3.16 17.81 -12.40
N LEU A 369 2.46 16.92 -11.70
CA LEU A 369 1.00 16.81 -11.68
C LEU A 369 0.34 17.51 -10.49
N LEU A 370 1.11 17.88 -9.47
CA LEU A 370 0.62 18.55 -8.25
C LEU A 370 0.31 20.05 -8.41
N PRO A 371 1.01 20.85 -9.24
CA PRO A 371 0.73 22.28 -9.35
C PRO A 371 -0.74 22.56 -9.69
N GLY A 372 -1.39 23.42 -8.89
CA GLY A 372 -2.81 23.78 -9.06
C GLY A 372 -3.82 22.84 -8.39
N THR A 373 -3.35 21.74 -7.76
CA THR A 373 -4.20 20.82 -6.99
C THR A 373 -4.35 21.26 -5.53
N ARG A 374 -5.38 20.75 -4.85
CA ARG A 374 -5.70 21.00 -3.43
C ARG A 374 -5.63 19.70 -2.63
N ASP A 375 -5.51 19.80 -1.31
CA ASP A 375 -5.42 18.64 -0.38
C ASP A 375 -6.61 17.66 -0.47
N GLY A 376 -7.75 18.14 -0.96
CA GLY A 376 -8.96 17.34 -1.19
C GLY A 376 -8.95 16.56 -2.50
N ASP A 377 -8.10 16.93 -3.44
CA ASP A 377 -8.05 16.35 -4.77
C ASP A 377 -7.18 15.08 -4.79
N LEU A 378 -7.37 14.26 -5.81
CA LEU A 378 -6.62 13.05 -6.12
C LEU A 378 -5.97 13.19 -7.51
N VAL A 379 -4.76 12.69 -7.66
CA VAL A 379 -4.10 12.57 -8.97
C VAL A 379 -4.07 11.10 -9.36
N GLN A 380 -4.69 10.74 -10.47
CA GLN A 380 -4.66 9.34 -10.94
C GLN A 380 -3.28 9.00 -11.50
N LEU A 381 -2.79 7.81 -11.13
CA LEU A 381 -1.47 7.29 -11.46
C LEU A 381 -1.54 5.96 -12.21
N ASP A 382 -0.51 5.71 -13.02
CA ASP A 382 -0.26 4.41 -13.67
C ASP A 382 0.80 3.60 -12.92
N VAL A 383 1.56 4.26 -12.04
CA VAL A 383 2.63 3.69 -11.22
C VAL A 383 2.61 4.40 -9.87
N VAL A 384 2.61 3.65 -8.75
CA VAL A 384 2.63 4.21 -7.39
C VAL A 384 4.00 4.05 -6.75
N GLY A 385 4.40 5.03 -5.93
CA GLY A 385 5.59 4.95 -5.10
C GLY A 385 5.36 4.15 -3.81
N GLY A 386 6.43 3.53 -3.30
CA GLY A 386 6.41 2.67 -2.12
C GLY A 386 6.67 3.35 -0.78
N SER A 387 7.06 4.63 -0.77
CA SER A 387 7.45 5.40 0.42
C SER A 387 6.42 5.38 1.54
N ALA A 388 5.18 5.70 1.18
CA ALA A 388 4.01 5.67 2.03
C ALA A 388 2.84 5.28 1.12
N LEU A 389 2.53 3.99 1.12
CA LEU A 389 1.61 3.37 0.17
C LEU A 389 0.48 2.69 0.93
N PHE A 390 -0.72 3.21 0.75
CA PHE A 390 -1.93 2.58 1.22
C PHE A 390 -2.46 1.58 0.19
N MET A 391 -2.99 0.47 0.68
CA MET A 391 -3.69 -0.55 -0.11
C MET A 391 -4.94 -1.01 0.64
N ARG A 392 -6.01 -1.29 -0.10
CA ARG A 392 -7.12 -2.07 0.43
C ARG A 392 -6.65 -3.51 0.68
N ALA A 393 -6.92 -4.03 1.88
CA ALA A 393 -6.54 -5.38 2.26
C ALA A 393 -7.22 -6.45 1.39
N GLU A 394 -8.44 -6.17 0.91
CA GLU A 394 -9.19 -7.06 0.02
C GLU A 394 -8.46 -7.34 -1.30
N LEU A 395 -7.80 -6.34 -1.89
CA LEU A 395 -7.00 -6.54 -3.10
C LEU A 395 -5.91 -7.58 -2.90
N VAL A 396 -5.24 -7.53 -1.75
CA VAL A 396 -4.18 -8.49 -1.42
C VAL A 396 -4.76 -9.89 -1.23
N ARG A 397 -5.96 -10.02 -0.65
CA ARG A 397 -6.66 -11.30 -0.51
C ARG A 397 -7.11 -11.87 -1.85
N GLU A 398 -7.48 -11.01 -2.80
CA GLU A 398 -7.81 -11.39 -4.17
C GLU A 398 -6.58 -11.71 -5.04
N GLY A 399 -5.36 -11.49 -4.52
CA GLY A 399 -4.12 -11.90 -5.17
C GLY A 399 -3.21 -10.76 -5.61
N LEU A 400 -3.50 -9.50 -5.25
CA LEU A 400 -2.57 -8.39 -5.47
C LEU A 400 -1.27 -8.62 -4.68
N VAL A 401 -0.16 -8.71 -5.41
CA VAL A 401 1.18 -8.88 -4.86
C VAL A 401 2.15 -7.92 -5.54
N PHE A 402 3.22 -7.54 -4.86
CA PHE A 402 4.32 -6.80 -5.48
C PHE A 402 4.99 -7.69 -6.54
N PRO A 403 5.00 -7.31 -7.82
CA PRO A 403 5.62 -8.14 -8.85
C PRO A 403 7.12 -8.27 -8.64
N VAL A 404 7.60 -9.52 -8.61
CA VAL A 404 9.04 -9.84 -8.44
C VAL A 404 9.80 -9.65 -9.74
N GLY A 405 9.15 -9.98 -10.86
CA GLY A 405 9.64 -9.77 -12.23
C GLY A 405 8.85 -8.69 -12.94
N SER A 406 9.26 -8.34 -14.16
CA SER A 406 8.55 -7.36 -14.98
C SER A 406 7.20 -7.94 -15.44
N VAL A 407 6.14 -7.14 -15.29
CA VAL A 407 4.83 -7.47 -15.84
C VAL A 407 4.80 -7.06 -17.34
N ARG A 408 5.44 -7.86 -18.21
CA ARG A 408 5.46 -7.81 -19.71
C ARG A 408 6.38 -6.77 -20.41
N GLU A 409 6.62 -7.01 -21.71
CA GLU A 409 7.76 -6.64 -22.61
C GLU A 409 8.06 -5.18 -22.97
N HIS A 410 7.29 -4.17 -22.57
CA HIS A 410 7.70 -2.79 -22.87
C HIS A 410 8.77 -2.34 -21.87
N GLU A 411 9.95 -2.11 -22.43
CA GLU A 411 11.25 -1.95 -21.77
C GLU A 411 11.19 -1.05 -20.54
N ASN A 412 11.75 -1.56 -19.43
CA ASN A 412 12.17 -0.84 -18.23
C ASN A 412 11.14 -0.47 -17.13
N GLY A 413 9.89 -0.94 -17.19
CA GLY A 413 8.89 -0.64 -16.15
C GLY A 413 8.09 -1.85 -15.64
N GLY A 414 7.73 -1.86 -14.35
CA GLY A 414 6.70 -2.79 -13.83
C GLY A 414 7.16 -3.84 -12.82
N ARG A 415 8.27 -3.61 -12.11
CA ARG A 415 8.68 -4.42 -10.94
C ARG A 415 8.28 -3.71 -9.65
N GLU A 416 8.08 -4.47 -8.59
CA GLU A 416 7.79 -3.96 -7.24
C GLU A 416 6.57 -3.00 -7.23
N THR A 417 6.70 -1.73 -6.87
CA THR A 417 5.53 -0.83 -6.80
C THR A 417 5.05 -0.42 -8.18
N GLU A 418 5.93 -0.49 -9.19
CA GLU A 418 5.59 -0.07 -10.56
C GLU A 418 4.62 -1.00 -11.26
N GLY A 419 4.61 -2.28 -10.88
CA GLY A 419 3.69 -3.27 -11.45
C GLY A 419 2.35 -3.33 -10.73
N LEU A 420 2.20 -2.70 -9.55
CA LEU A 420 1.00 -2.83 -8.73
C LEU A 420 -0.25 -2.26 -9.41
N CYS A 421 -0.16 -1.07 -9.99
CA CYS A 421 -1.30 -0.40 -10.60
C CYS A 421 -1.82 -1.13 -11.82
N LYS A 422 -0.94 -1.79 -12.56
CA LYS A 422 -1.32 -2.64 -13.70
C LYS A 422 -2.16 -3.83 -13.23
N VAL A 423 -1.73 -4.52 -12.17
CA VAL A 423 -2.47 -5.66 -11.60
C VAL A 423 -3.79 -5.17 -11.00
N ALA A 424 -3.77 -4.11 -10.19
CA ALA A 424 -4.97 -3.53 -9.61
C ALA A 424 -5.99 -3.07 -10.67
N GLY A 425 -5.51 -2.47 -11.76
CA GLY A 425 -6.34 -2.10 -12.92
C GLY A 425 -7.03 -3.29 -13.57
N GLN A 426 -6.37 -4.45 -13.66
CA GLN A 426 -7.01 -5.68 -14.14
C GLN A 426 -8.09 -6.19 -13.19
N MET A 427 -7.96 -5.89 -11.89
CA MET A 427 -8.94 -6.22 -10.86
C MET A 427 -10.09 -5.19 -10.75
N GLY A 428 -10.10 -4.14 -11.57
CA GLY A 428 -11.17 -3.12 -11.53
C GLY A 428 -10.83 -1.85 -10.74
N TRP A 429 -9.63 -1.75 -10.17
CA TRP A 429 -9.26 -0.69 -9.23
C TRP A 429 -8.30 0.35 -9.82
N GLY A 430 -8.38 1.57 -9.32
CA GLY A 430 -7.50 2.68 -9.70
C GLY A 430 -6.41 2.96 -8.68
N CYS A 431 -5.31 3.53 -9.16
CA CYS A 431 -4.21 4.07 -8.36
C CYS A 431 -4.25 5.58 -8.36
N TYR A 432 -4.03 6.17 -7.18
CA TYR A 432 -4.05 7.62 -7.02
C TYR A 432 -2.94 8.10 -6.08
N ALA A 433 -2.56 9.37 -6.20
CA ALA A 433 -1.85 10.10 -5.17
C ALA A 433 -2.78 11.09 -4.48
N LEU A 434 -2.57 11.30 -3.18
CA LEU A 434 -3.08 12.46 -2.47
C LEU A 434 -2.39 13.71 -3.02
N ALA A 435 -3.18 14.72 -3.39
CA ALA A 435 -2.70 15.91 -4.06
C ALA A 435 -2.40 17.06 -3.08
N GLY A 436 -2.17 18.28 -3.58
CA GLY A 436 -1.93 19.45 -2.75
C GLY A 436 -0.64 19.34 -1.92
N SER A 437 -0.77 19.55 -0.61
CA SER A 437 0.35 19.66 0.34
C SER A 437 0.78 18.33 0.97
N TRP A 438 0.04 17.24 0.69
CA TRP A 438 0.37 15.90 1.18
C TRP A 438 1.72 15.44 0.61
N ARG A 439 2.75 15.38 1.47
CA ARG A 439 4.07 14.87 1.11
C ARG A 439 4.79 14.21 2.27
N THR A 440 5.68 13.27 1.98
CA THR A 440 6.65 12.71 2.93
C THR A 440 8.05 13.25 2.67
N VAL A 441 8.85 13.38 3.74
CA VAL A 441 10.28 13.69 3.62
C VAL A 441 11.09 12.48 4.06
N HIS A 442 12.13 12.15 3.30
CA HIS A 442 13.03 11.04 3.59
C HIS A 442 14.42 11.50 4.04
N ALA A 443 15.10 10.64 4.78
CA ALA A 443 16.51 10.81 5.06
C ALA A 443 17.32 10.79 3.76
N ASP A 444 18.30 11.68 3.66
CA ASP A 444 19.30 11.66 2.59
C ASP A 444 20.32 10.56 2.93
N PHE A 445 20.56 9.62 2.00
CA PHE A 445 21.59 8.58 2.11
C PHE A 445 22.77 8.86 1.18
#